data_AF-A0A812LK50-F1
#
_entry.id   AF-A0A812LK50-F1
#
_cell.length_a   1.000
_cell.length_b   1.000
_cell.length_c   1.000
_cell.angle_alpha   90.00
_cell.angle_beta   90.00
_cell.angle_gamma   90.00
#
_symmetry.space_group_name_H-M   'P 1'
#
loop_
_entity.id
_entity.type
_entity.pdbx_description
1 polymer ?
#
loop_
_entity_poly.entity_id
_entity_poly.type
_entity_poly.pdbx_seq_one_letter_code
_entity_poly.pdbx_strand_id
1 'polypeptide(L)'
;MLSDWHSALVAFRLVLYLVGLFWMQLLVAGRLDLLEQTSKQNYCSSCLRKLVWMQACVTAVAALLPLGFGGQVEVTLLSMTFNGAFLAGSLSFVCNVGASALAIYALTQSFLQMRRVLRLAEMEDTPVAVQSSLKQAKRFTALQVMGVAFSLVLTVVVLSVALWSLHLDTMATRDTFTWLLAVVQCFDSFGNAFAALLLSGSHRLPKLQPNQASQEMSCCKCEKEPLAGVAKVTEWSQPWKRKVEELSSRGMNLRSLLHFYQQDLHRIPDWKYVPREHKTRDVVRRAIIPLTSKEESAYAVSALNRGGAQRATVMVTHNWGNSFKDLLAAVVSDALEECSFKLAARLLEEDCEFLCAVVDEIGQLDDMYWICAFSVNQHASICHTNPYDRDPVTNELHPVCSCSCVNIHDPDGRSDMSEINKFDDMMYHLKATGGCRQVVAVDQALDLFHRAWCMAEIAEAKRLQMNQSLKLSTRMTLQQRARTLEQLDVRGMRASCEKDRELILGKIKNIQSIDDFNSELQLLIFGQGTGLLASWNAMDSLQQMGEVGRLIRWGLVDAGTGKVWKAWEPHE
;
A
#
# COMPACT_ATOMS: atom_id res chain seq x y z
N MET A 1 3.44 26.87 49.61
CA MET A 1 2.26 26.09 49.16
C MET A 1 1.62 26.66 47.90
N LEU A 2 0.91 27.80 47.89
CA LEU A 2 0.26 28.32 46.66
C LEU A 2 1.26 28.61 45.51
N SER A 3 2.46 29.09 45.84
CA SER A 3 3.55 29.32 44.88
C SER A 3 4.07 28.03 44.23
N ASP A 4 4.08 26.92 44.98
CA ASP A 4 4.64 25.65 44.52
C ASP A 4 3.69 24.97 43.53
N TRP A 5 2.38 25.02 43.82
CA TRP A 5 1.33 24.53 42.92
C TRP A 5 1.29 25.29 41.59
N HIS A 6 1.47 26.62 41.63
CA HIS A 6 1.47 27.44 40.42
C HIS A 6 2.65 27.08 39.51
N SER A 7 3.85 26.91 40.09
CA SER A 7 5.06 26.54 39.34
C SER A 7 4.93 25.17 38.69
N ALA A 8 4.40 24.17 39.42
CA ALA A 8 4.13 22.84 38.89
C ALA A 8 3.11 22.87 37.73
N LEU A 9 2.05 23.66 37.85
CA LEU A 9 1.03 23.80 36.81
C LEU A 9 1.60 24.44 35.53
N VAL A 10 2.43 25.48 35.67
CA VAL A 10 3.08 26.14 34.52
C VAL A 10 4.03 25.16 33.80
N ALA A 11 4.82 24.41 34.55
CA ALA A 11 5.71 23.38 33.98
C ALA A 11 4.92 22.30 33.23
N PHE A 12 3.85 21.78 33.82
CA PHE A 12 2.98 20.79 33.18
C PHE A 12 2.35 21.31 31.88
N ARG A 13 1.86 22.56 31.88
CA ARG A 13 1.31 23.20 30.67
C ARG A 13 2.36 23.34 29.57
N LEU A 14 3.58 23.74 29.90
CA LEU A 14 4.68 23.85 28.94
C LEU A 14 5.02 22.49 28.33
N VAL A 15 5.06 21.42 29.13
CA VAL A 15 5.29 20.06 28.64
C VAL A 15 4.19 19.63 27.68
N LEU A 16 2.90 19.79 28.05
CA LEU A 16 1.79 19.47 27.16
C LEU A 16 1.83 20.25 25.85
N TYR A 17 2.21 21.52 25.91
CA TYR A 17 2.38 22.37 24.73
C TYR A 17 3.49 21.85 23.80
N LEU A 18 4.67 21.53 24.35
CA LEU A 18 5.78 20.97 23.57
C LEU A 18 5.43 19.61 22.94
N VAL A 19 4.71 18.76 23.67
CA VAL A 19 4.20 17.48 23.16
C VAL A 19 3.21 17.72 22.02
N GLY A 20 2.30 18.70 22.16
CA GLY A 20 1.35 19.08 21.11
C GLY A 20 2.05 19.56 19.83
N LEU A 21 3.04 20.44 19.95
CA LEU A 21 3.85 20.91 18.82
C LEU A 21 4.58 19.76 18.13
N PHE A 22 5.26 18.90 18.90
CA PHE A 22 5.98 17.76 18.36
C PHE A 22 5.04 16.79 17.61
N TRP A 23 3.88 16.50 18.21
CA TRP A 23 2.87 15.64 17.59
C TRP A 23 2.36 16.22 16.26
N MET A 24 2.06 17.52 16.21
CA MET A 24 1.62 18.19 15.00
C MET A 24 2.66 18.10 13.88
N GLN A 25 3.94 18.29 14.19
CA GLN A 25 5.00 18.16 13.21
C GLN A 25 5.17 16.73 12.71
N LEU A 26 5.03 15.73 13.59
CA LEU A 26 5.11 14.33 13.19
C LEU A 26 3.97 13.98 12.23
N LEU A 27 2.76 14.48 12.48
CA LEU A 27 1.62 14.33 11.57
C LEU A 27 1.87 14.97 10.20
N VAL A 28 2.46 16.17 10.17
CA VAL A 28 2.79 16.87 8.93
C VAL A 28 3.93 16.16 8.18
N ALA A 29 4.94 15.69 8.88
CA ALA A 29 6.06 14.94 8.30
C ALA A 29 5.57 13.66 7.64
N GLY A 30 4.75 12.85 8.33
CA GLY A 30 4.19 11.63 7.75
C GLY A 30 3.34 11.89 6.49
N ARG A 31 2.63 13.02 6.44
CA ARG A 31 1.87 13.43 5.24
C ARG A 31 2.76 13.81 4.08
N LEU A 32 3.80 14.59 4.34
CA LEU A 32 4.75 14.98 3.30
C LEU A 32 5.56 13.78 2.81
N ASP A 33 5.93 12.86 3.69
CA ASP A 33 6.57 11.59 3.32
C ASP A 33 5.68 10.79 2.36
N LEU A 34 4.41 10.61 2.70
CA LEU A 34 3.49 9.88 1.84
C LEU A 34 3.23 10.62 0.52
N LEU A 35 3.11 11.95 0.56
CA LEU A 35 2.96 12.78 -0.63
C LEU A 35 4.17 12.65 -1.57
N GLU A 36 5.38 12.73 -1.02
CA GLU A 36 6.65 12.57 -1.75
C GLU A 36 6.76 11.16 -2.33
N GLN A 37 6.41 10.13 -1.56
CA GLN A 37 6.42 8.74 -2.01
C GLN A 37 5.44 8.51 -3.18
N THR A 38 4.19 8.97 -3.09
CA THR A 38 3.17 8.69 -4.11
C THR A 38 3.27 9.59 -5.33
N SER A 39 3.74 10.83 -5.17
CA SER A 39 3.96 11.76 -6.30
C SER A 39 5.28 11.53 -7.03
N LYS A 40 6.25 10.88 -6.37
CA LYS A 40 7.67 10.80 -6.78
C LYS A 40 8.31 12.20 -6.96
N GLN A 41 7.80 13.22 -6.27
CA GLN A 41 8.33 14.58 -6.25
C GLN A 41 8.98 14.88 -4.89
N ASN A 42 10.11 15.58 -4.89
CA ASN A 42 10.81 15.96 -3.66
C ASN A 42 10.10 17.13 -2.97
N TYR A 43 9.55 16.90 -1.77
CA TYR A 43 8.92 17.92 -0.91
C TYR A 43 9.70 18.18 0.37
N CYS A 44 10.99 17.80 0.39
CA CYS A 44 11.89 17.98 1.52
C CYS A 44 11.42 17.29 2.81
N SER A 45 10.67 16.19 2.72
CA SER A 45 10.12 15.49 3.89
C SER A 45 11.24 14.99 4.83
N SER A 46 12.37 14.54 4.25
CA SER A 46 13.57 14.13 4.99
C SER A 46 14.19 15.27 5.82
N CYS A 47 14.23 16.50 5.27
CA CYS A 47 14.73 17.67 5.98
C CYS A 47 13.82 18.03 7.15
N LEU A 48 12.50 17.99 6.93
CA LEU A 48 11.51 18.18 7.99
C LEU A 48 11.69 17.17 9.12
N ARG A 49 11.85 15.88 8.80
CA ARG A 49 12.07 14.83 9.82
C ARG A 49 13.33 15.07 10.64
N LYS A 50 14.41 15.57 10.04
CA LYS A 50 15.64 15.95 10.77
C LYS A 50 15.39 17.10 11.75
N LEU A 51 14.63 18.12 11.34
CA LEU A 51 14.24 19.23 12.23
C LEU A 51 13.39 18.74 13.42
N VAL A 52 12.43 17.85 13.16
CA VAL A 52 11.57 17.24 14.19
C VAL A 52 12.41 16.41 15.19
N TRP A 53 13.36 15.62 14.71
CA TRP A 53 14.28 14.88 15.58
C TRP A 53 15.20 15.79 16.38
N MET A 54 15.77 16.83 15.76
CA MET A 54 16.58 17.81 16.48
C MET A 54 15.78 18.48 17.60
N GLN A 55 14.52 18.87 17.33
CA GLN A 55 13.63 19.40 18.35
C GLN A 55 13.41 18.40 19.49
N ALA A 56 13.08 17.14 19.18
CA ALA A 56 12.88 16.10 20.20
C ALA A 56 14.13 15.89 21.07
N CYS A 57 15.32 15.86 20.47
CA CYS A 57 16.58 15.73 21.19
C CYS A 57 16.81 16.93 22.13
N VAL A 58 16.59 18.16 21.64
CA VAL A 58 16.74 19.38 22.44
C VAL A 58 15.76 19.39 23.61
N THR A 59 14.49 19.03 23.37
CA THR A 59 13.47 18.93 24.43
C THR A 59 13.82 17.84 25.45
N ALA A 60 14.30 16.69 25.02
CA ALA A 60 14.70 15.60 25.92
C ALA A 60 15.89 16.00 26.81
N VAL A 61 16.92 16.65 26.24
CA VAL A 61 18.06 17.16 27.01
C VAL A 61 17.61 18.20 28.04
N ALA A 62 16.70 19.12 27.64
CA ALA A 62 16.13 20.11 28.55
C ALA A 62 15.38 19.47 29.73
N ALA A 63 14.63 18.39 29.48
CA ALA A 63 13.85 17.69 30.49
C ALA A 63 14.70 16.85 31.45
N LEU A 64 15.84 16.32 30.99
CA LEU A 64 16.74 15.50 31.80
C LEU A 64 17.72 16.32 32.66
N LEU A 65 18.06 17.54 32.23
CA LEU A 65 18.97 18.45 32.95
C LEU A 65 18.63 18.59 34.45
N PRO A 66 17.38 18.80 34.88
CA PRO A 66 17.03 18.91 36.31
C PRO A 66 17.22 17.61 37.11
N LEU A 67 17.07 16.44 36.48
CA LEU A 67 17.15 15.14 37.16
C LEU A 67 18.59 14.74 37.52
N GLY A 68 19.58 15.23 36.74
CA GLY A 68 20.99 14.92 36.96
C GLY A 68 21.61 15.56 38.20
N PHE A 69 20.97 16.57 38.80
CA PHE A 69 21.51 17.35 39.93
C PHE A 69 20.74 17.18 41.25
N GLY A 70 20.09 16.03 41.44
CA GLY A 70 19.35 15.69 42.66
C GLY A 70 20.23 15.52 43.91
N GLY A 71 20.70 16.62 44.49
CA GLY A 71 21.42 16.62 45.77
C GLY A 71 22.12 17.95 46.03
N GLN A 72 21.50 18.82 46.84
CA GLN A 72 21.97 20.15 47.27
C GLN A 72 22.15 21.20 46.16
N VAL A 73 21.10 21.98 45.92
CA VAL A 73 21.07 23.06 44.92
C VAL A 73 21.52 24.38 45.56
N GLU A 74 22.76 24.79 45.30
CA GLU A 74 23.15 26.20 45.46
C GLU A 74 22.42 27.09 44.43
N VAL A 75 22.19 28.36 44.77
CA VAL A 75 21.53 29.38 43.91
C VAL A 75 22.14 29.43 42.50
N THR A 76 23.45 29.19 42.38
CA THR A 76 24.20 29.15 41.12
C THR A 76 23.69 28.06 40.16
N LEU A 77 23.33 26.90 40.69
CA LEU A 77 22.82 25.78 39.89
C LEU A 77 21.40 26.05 39.38
N LEU A 78 20.57 26.71 40.18
CA LEU A 78 19.22 27.13 39.75
C LEU A 78 19.30 28.11 38.57
N SER A 79 20.25 29.05 38.60
CA SER A 79 20.49 29.97 37.47
C SER A 79 20.97 29.25 36.21
N MET A 80 21.91 28.29 36.34
CA MET A 80 22.39 27.49 35.20
C MET A 80 21.28 26.63 34.58
N THR A 81 20.46 25.98 35.40
CA THR A 81 19.32 25.18 34.92
C THR A 81 18.28 26.05 34.22
N PHE A 82 18.00 27.26 34.73
CA PHE A 82 17.09 28.21 34.09
C PHE A 82 17.61 28.70 32.73
N ASN A 83 18.88 29.08 32.65
CA ASN A 83 19.52 29.48 31.39
C ASN A 83 19.56 28.34 30.37
N GLY A 84 19.85 27.12 30.82
CA GLY A 84 19.83 25.93 29.99
C GLY A 84 18.43 25.62 29.44
N ALA A 85 17.40 25.69 30.29
CA ALA A 85 16.01 25.51 29.88
C ALA A 85 15.54 26.59 28.89
N PHE A 86 15.95 27.85 29.11
CA PHE A 86 15.65 28.95 28.19
C PHE A 86 16.31 28.77 26.83
N LEU A 87 17.59 28.40 26.80
CA LEU A 87 18.31 28.13 25.56
C LEU A 87 17.69 26.96 24.80
N ALA A 88 17.39 25.85 25.50
CA ALA A 88 16.77 24.69 24.89
C ALA A 88 15.34 24.99 24.40
N GLY A 89 14.55 25.76 25.15
CA GLY A 89 13.24 26.23 24.72
C GLY A 89 13.32 27.11 23.46
N SER A 90 14.29 28.02 23.41
CA SER A 90 14.54 28.89 22.25
C SER A 90 14.95 28.08 21.01
N LEU A 91 15.86 27.11 21.18
CA LEU A 91 16.29 26.25 20.09
C LEU A 91 15.15 25.33 19.60
N SER A 92 14.38 24.76 20.52
CA SER A 92 13.16 23.98 20.20
C SER A 92 12.16 24.82 19.41
N PHE A 93 11.97 26.09 19.79
CA PHE A 93 11.10 26.99 19.06
C PHE A 93 11.62 27.31 17.65
N VAL A 94 12.91 27.61 17.51
CA VAL A 94 13.53 27.85 16.19
C VAL A 94 13.38 26.63 15.28
N CYS A 95 13.60 25.43 15.81
CA CYS A 95 13.34 24.18 15.09
C CYS A 95 11.86 24.07 14.68
N ASN A 96 10.92 24.43 15.57
CA ASN A 96 9.50 24.39 15.28
C ASN A 96 9.05 25.36 14.19
N VAL A 97 9.55 26.59 14.23
CA VAL A 97 9.31 27.59 13.19
C VAL A 97 9.92 27.14 11.87
N GLY A 98 11.15 26.64 11.87
CA GLY A 98 11.82 26.13 10.68
C GLY A 98 11.08 24.94 10.05
N ALA A 99 10.67 23.98 10.87
CA ALA A 99 9.87 22.82 10.45
C ALA A 99 8.53 23.25 9.84
N SER A 100 7.82 24.16 10.51
CA SER A 100 6.52 24.66 10.04
C SER A 100 6.65 25.46 8.74
N ALA A 101 7.66 26.33 8.62
CA ALA A 101 7.92 27.09 7.40
C ALA A 101 8.25 26.17 6.22
N LEU A 102 9.09 25.15 6.43
CA LEU A 102 9.40 24.14 5.42
C LEU A 102 8.15 23.36 5.01
N ALA A 103 7.31 22.97 5.97
CA ALA A 103 6.06 22.28 5.69
C ALA A 103 5.07 23.15 4.89
N ILE A 104 4.91 24.43 5.24
CA ILE A 104 4.08 25.37 4.50
C ILE A 104 4.60 25.51 3.07
N TYR A 105 5.91 25.64 2.88
CA TYR A 105 6.52 25.71 1.55
C TYR A 105 6.21 24.45 0.72
N ALA A 106 6.45 23.26 1.29
CA ALA A 106 6.20 21.98 0.64
C ALA A 106 4.73 21.76 0.26
N LEU A 107 3.80 22.01 1.19
CA LEU A 107 2.36 21.91 0.94
C LEU A 107 1.89 22.98 -0.07
N THR A 108 2.49 24.17 -0.06
CA THR A 108 2.20 25.21 -1.07
C THR A 108 2.65 24.76 -2.45
N GLN A 109 3.83 24.16 -2.59
CA GLN A 109 4.30 23.57 -3.85
C GLN A 109 3.33 22.50 -4.36
N SER A 110 2.90 21.58 -3.49
CA SER A 110 1.89 20.56 -3.82
C SER A 110 0.57 21.19 -4.29
N PHE A 111 0.08 22.22 -3.60
CA PHE A 111 -1.13 22.96 -4.00
C PHE A 111 -0.98 23.61 -5.38
N LEU A 112 0.16 24.23 -5.67
CA LEU A 112 0.45 24.85 -6.97
C LEU A 112 0.51 23.81 -8.09
N GLN A 113 1.13 22.65 -7.84
CA GLN A 113 1.15 21.53 -8.79
C GLN A 113 -0.27 20.99 -9.03
N MET A 114 -1.07 20.78 -7.98
CA MET A 114 -2.46 20.35 -8.12
C MET A 114 -3.30 21.39 -8.89
N ARG A 115 -3.06 22.69 -8.68
CA ARG A 115 -3.69 23.76 -9.47
C ARG A 115 -3.25 23.73 -10.94
N ARG A 116 -1.99 23.38 -11.23
CA ARG A 116 -1.50 23.19 -12.61
C ARG A 116 -2.20 22.00 -13.26
N VAL A 117 -2.24 20.85 -12.58
CA VAL A 117 -2.91 19.63 -13.05
C VAL A 117 -4.39 19.89 -13.34
N LEU A 118 -5.11 20.51 -12.41
CA LEU A 118 -6.52 20.85 -12.62
C LEU A 118 -6.73 21.75 -13.85
N ARG A 119 -5.86 22.75 -14.07
CA ARG A 119 -5.96 23.63 -15.25
C ARG A 119 -5.74 22.85 -16.55
N LEU A 120 -4.76 21.95 -16.59
CA LEU A 120 -4.51 21.11 -17.77
C LEU A 120 -5.71 20.18 -18.03
N ALA A 121 -6.27 19.57 -16.99
CA ALA A 121 -7.45 18.72 -17.12
C ALA A 121 -8.69 19.51 -17.59
N GLU A 122 -8.91 20.74 -17.08
CA GLU A 122 -10.03 21.60 -17.49
C GLU A 122 -9.96 22.02 -18.97
N MET A 123 -8.78 21.97 -19.61
CA MET A 123 -8.63 22.24 -21.04
C MET A 123 -9.02 21.07 -21.95
N GLU A 124 -9.12 19.85 -21.41
CA GLU A 124 -9.13 18.59 -22.20
C GLU A 124 -10.48 17.84 -22.25
N ASP A 125 -11.63 18.53 -22.15
CA ASP A 125 -12.96 17.89 -22.08
C ASP A 125 -13.02 16.75 -21.04
N THR A 126 -12.24 16.88 -19.96
CA THR A 126 -12.10 15.87 -18.91
C THR A 126 -13.45 15.57 -18.25
N PRO A 127 -13.79 14.29 -17.98
CA PRO A 127 -15.06 13.93 -17.35
C PRO A 127 -15.33 14.71 -16.05
N VAL A 128 -16.58 15.15 -15.86
CA VAL A 128 -16.99 16.03 -14.75
C VAL A 128 -16.59 15.46 -13.39
N ALA A 129 -16.69 14.14 -13.20
CA ALA A 129 -16.37 13.56 -11.91
C ALA A 129 -14.84 13.44 -11.67
N VAL A 130 -13.98 13.42 -12.71
CA VAL A 130 -12.52 13.56 -12.56
C VAL A 130 -12.19 14.99 -12.12
N GLN A 131 -12.82 15.99 -12.75
CA GLN A 131 -12.67 17.39 -12.33
C GLN A 131 -13.12 17.60 -10.88
N SER A 132 -14.18 16.90 -10.45
CA SER A 132 -14.65 16.93 -9.07
C SER A 132 -13.59 16.38 -8.11
N SER A 133 -12.99 15.23 -8.41
CA SER A 133 -11.89 14.64 -7.63
C SER A 133 -10.67 15.58 -7.56
N LEU A 134 -10.24 16.15 -8.69
CA LEU A 134 -9.14 17.12 -8.72
C LEU A 134 -9.45 18.40 -7.92
N LYS A 135 -10.68 18.93 -8.02
CA LYS A 135 -11.13 20.08 -7.23
C LYS A 135 -11.16 19.74 -5.73
N GLN A 136 -11.59 18.53 -5.38
CA GLN A 136 -11.60 18.04 -4.00
C GLN A 136 -10.18 17.91 -3.44
N ALA A 137 -9.26 17.31 -4.20
CA ALA A 137 -7.85 17.17 -3.86
C ALA A 137 -7.19 18.54 -3.67
N LYS A 138 -7.40 19.47 -4.62
CA LYS A 138 -6.92 20.86 -4.51
C LYS A 138 -7.41 21.56 -3.24
N ARG A 139 -8.72 21.46 -2.94
CA ARG A 139 -9.31 22.04 -1.72
C ARG A 139 -8.72 21.40 -0.47
N PHE A 140 -8.49 20.10 -0.49
CA PHE A 140 -7.86 19.38 0.61
C PHE A 140 -6.43 19.89 0.87
N THR A 141 -5.57 19.95 -0.15
CA THR A 141 -4.21 20.48 0.00
C THR A 141 -4.21 21.93 0.50
N ALA A 142 -5.13 22.77 0.02
CA ALA A 142 -5.28 24.14 0.51
C ALA A 142 -5.63 24.20 2.01
N LEU A 143 -6.53 23.34 2.48
CA LEU A 143 -6.88 23.25 3.91
C LEU A 143 -5.68 22.80 4.76
N GLN A 144 -4.83 21.93 4.24
CA GLN A 144 -3.60 21.51 4.94
C GLN A 144 -2.61 22.68 5.07
N VAL A 145 -2.39 23.45 3.99
CA VAL A 145 -1.56 24.66 4.02
C VAL A 145 -2.10 25.65 5.05
N MET A 146 -3.40 25.94 5.02
CA MET A 146 -4.03 26.86 5.97
C MET A 146 -3.93 26.38 7.42
N GLY A 147 -4.12 25.08 7.68
CA GLY A 147 -3.99 24.50 9.01
C GLY A 147 -2.59 24.67 9.60
N VAL A 148 -1.55 24.34 8.85
CA VAL A 148 -0.15 24.49 9.31
C VAL A 148 0.23 25.96 9.45
N ALA A 149 -0.17 26.82 8.52
CA ALA A 149 0.08 28.26 8.60
C ALA A 149 -0.60 28.91 9.82
N PHE A 150 -1.85 28.53 10.11
CA PHE A 150 -2.59 29.03 11.25
C PHE A 150 -1.94 28.61 12.58
N SER A 151 -1.53 27.35 12.69
CA SER A 151 -0.78 26.83 13.85
C SER A 151 0.52 27.61 14.06
N LEU A 152 1.32 27.84 13.01
CA LEU A 152 2.56 28.61 13.10
C LEU A 152 2.32 30.05 13.60
N VAL A 153 1.34 30.76 13.04
CA VAL A 153 1.04 32.14 13.45
C VAL A 153 0.68 32.21 14.93
N LEU A 154 -0.18 31.32 15.41
CA LEU A 154 -0.58 31.30 16.81
C LEU A 154 0.59 30.98 17.74
N THR A 155 1.45 30.03 17.36
CA THR A 155 2.65 29.70 18.13
C THR A 155 3.63 30.87 18.22
N VAL A 156 3.82 31.63 17.12
CA VAL A 156 4.64 32.86 17.14
C VAL A 156 4.04 33.93 18.05
N VAL A 157 2.71 34.09 18.04
CA VAL A 157 2.02 35.04 18.93
C VAL A 157 2.14 34.64 20.40
N VAL A 158 1.95 33.36 20.75
CA VAL A 158 2.15 32.83 22.11
C VAL A 158 3.55 33.13 22.59
N LEU A 159 4.58 32.83 21.77
CA LEU A 159 5.95 33.07 22.17
C LEU A 159 6.21 34.56 22.38
N SER A 160 5.73 35.41 21.47
CA SER A 160 5.93 36.86 21.56
C SER A 160 5.35 37.41 22.88
N VAL A 161 4.16 36.96 23.26
CA VAL A 161 3.51 37.32 24.54
C VAL A 161 4.28 36.76 25.74
N ALA A 162 4.78 35.52 25.64
CA ALA A 162 5.58 34.92 26.69
C ALA A 162 6.91 35.68 26.91
N LEU A 163 7.65 35.99 25.85
CA LEU A 163 8.89 36.77 25.92
C LEU A 163 8.65 38.18 26.46
N TRP A 164 7.56 38.83 26.03
CA TRP A 164 7.17 40.14 26.53
C TRP A 164 6.83 40.11 28.03
N SER A 165 6.15 39.04 28.49
CA SER A 165 5.84 38.85 29.92
C SER A 165 7.08 38.64 30.79
N LEU A 166 8.16 38.06 30.23
CA LEU A 166 9.44 37.90 30.91
C LEU A 166 10.23 39.22 31.01
N HIS A 167 10.00 40.16 30.09
CA HIS A 167 10.71 41.44 30.06
C HIS A 167 10.13 42.48 31.03
N LEU A 168 8.83 42.42 31.32
CA LEU A 168 8.15 43.38 32.19
C LEU A 168 8.17 42.93 33.65
N ASP A 169 9.23 43.30 34.35
CA ASP A 169 9.55 42.88 35.73
C ASP A 169 8.77 43.63 36.84
N THR A 170 7.78 44.45 36.48
CA THR A 170 6.98 45.17 37.49
C THR A 170 5.90 44.27 38.09
N MET A 171 5.92 44.12 39.43
CA MET A 171 4.96 43.30 40.19
C MET A 171 3.49 43.58 39.84
N ALA A 172 3.12 44.84 39.57
CA ALA A 172 1.75 45.22 39.26
C ALA A 172 1.27 44.77 37.86
N THR A 173 2.17 44.51 36.92
CA THR A 173 1.81 44.07 35.55
C THR A 173 1.75 42.56 35.42
N ARG A 174 2.34 41.81 36.36
CA ARG A 174 2.51 40.37 36.29
C ARG A 174 1.17 39.61 36.21
N ASP A 175 0.17 40.05 36.96
CA ASP A 175 -1.16 39.40 36.96
C ASP A 175 -1.89 39.60 35.62
N THR A 176 -1.85 40.82 35.07
CA THR A 176 -2.46 41.13 33.76
C THR A 176 -1.80 40.33 32.64
N PHE A 177 -0.46 40.21 32.65
CA PHE A 177 0.26 39.43 31.64
C PHE A 177 0.04 37.93 31.80
N THR A 178 -0.13 37.42 33.02
CA THR A 178 -0.44 36.00 33.26
C THR A 178 -1.80 35.64 32.65
N TRP A 179 -2.81 36.51 32.82
CA TRP A 179 -4.12 36.34 32.17
C TRP A 179 -4.04 36.45 30.65
N LEU A 180 -3.30 37.44 30.12
CA LEU A 180 -3.11 37.59 28.68
C LEU A 180 -2.43 36.36 28.08
N LEU A 181 -1.36 35.86 28.71
CA LEU A 181 -0.66 34.65 28.28
C LEU A 181 -1.58 33.43 28.31
N ALA A 182 -2.38 33.27 29.36
CA ALA A 182 -3.35 32.18 29.46
C ALA A 182 -4.39 32.23 28.32
N VAL A 183 -4.92 33.42 28.00
CA VAL A 183 -5.86 33.62 26.88
C VAL A 183 -5.21 33.27 25.55
N VAL A 184 -3.98 33.73 25.31
CA VAL A 184 -3.24 33.48 24.05
C VAL A 184 -2.88 31.99 23.92
N GLN A 185 -2.48 31.33 25.02
CA GLN A 185 -2.26 29.88 25.05
C GLN A 185 -3.54 29.09 24.78
N CYS A 186 -4.69 29.55 25.28
CA CYS A 186 -5.98 28.95 24.93
C CYS A 186 -6.23 29.06 23.41
N PHE A 187 -6.03 30.24 22.82
CA PHE A 187 -6.20 30.42 21.37
C PHE A 187 -5.25 29.54 20.54
N ASP A 188 -4.00 29.40 20.93
CA ASP A 188 -3.07 28.48 20.27
C ASP A 188 -3.49 27.02 20.42
N SER A 189 -3.94 26.60 21.61
CA SER A 189 -4.47 25.25 21.81
C SER A 189 -5.67 24.98 20.92
N PHE A 190 -6.59 25.96 20.81
CA PHE A 190 -7.72 25.90 19.88
C PHE A 190 -7.25 25.86 18.42
N GLY A 191 -6.22 26.62 18.06
CA GLY A 191 -5.69 26.63 16.70
C GLY A 191 -4.94 25.37 16.32
N ASN A 192 -4.20 24.77 17.25
CA ASN A 192 -3.58 23.48 17.09
C ASN A 192 -4.61 22.36 17.01
N ALA A 193 -5.67 22.41 17.83
CA ALA A 193 -6.80 21.49 17.71
C ALA A 193 -7.53 21.66 16.35
N PHE A 194 -7.73 22.90 15.91
CA PHE A 194 -8.34 23.19 14.61
C PHE A 194 -7.45 22.71 13.46
N ALA A 195 -6.14 22.97 13.52
CA ALA A 195 -5.17 22.46 12.56
C ALA A 195 -5.17 20.93 12.56
N ALA A 196 -5.18 20.28 13.73
CA ALA A 196 -5.30 18.83 13.84
C ALA A 196 -6.60 18.31 13.20
N LEU A 197 -7.74 18.98 13.37
CA LEU A 197 -9.01 18.62 12.72
C LEU A 197 -9.00 18.80 11.20
N LEU A 198 -8.30 19.82 10.70
CA LEU A 198 -8.09 20.03 9.26
C LEU A 198 -7.16 18.97 8.68
N LEU A 199 -6.03 18.73 9.35
CA LEU A 199 -5.06 17.71 9.00
C LEU A 199 -5.72 16.33 9.03
N SER A 200 -6.42 15.99 10.10
CA SER A 200 -7.06 14.69 10.30
C SER A 200 -8.21 14.40 9.33
N GLY A 201 -8.73 15.43 8.63
CA GLY A 201 -9.88 15.28 7.76
C GLY A 201 -11.18 14.95 8.49
N SER A 202 -11.19 14.96 9.84
CA SER A 202 -12.35 14.57 10.65
C SER A 202 -13.57 15.48 10.43
N HIS A 203 -13.37 16.70 9.92
CA HIS A 203 -14.46 17.60 9.51
C HIS A 203 -15.33 17.02 8.38
N ARG A 204 -14.87 15.97 7.68
CA ARG A 204 -15.60 15.29 6.61
C ARG A 204 -16.23 13.97 7.03
N LEU A 205 -16.32 13.67 8.32
CA LEU A 205 -17.00 12.46 8.77
C LEU A 205 -18.39 12.41 8.10
N PRO A 206 -18.63 11.47 7.17
CA PRO A 206 -19.95 11.34 6.58
C PRO A 206 -20.92 11.12 7.75
N LYS A 207 -22.13 11.68 7.65
CA LYS A 207 -23.23 11.32 8.57
C LYS A 207 -23.36 9.80 8.49
N LEU A 208 -22.74 9.09 9.41
CA LEU A 208 -22.88 7.64 9.55
C LEU A 208 -24.37 7.40 9.70
N GLN A 209 -24.95 6.65 8.75
CA GLN A 209 -26.28 6.11 8.97
C GLN A 209 -26.21 5.25 10.25
N PRO A 210 -27.08 5.48 11.25
CA PRO A 210 -26.94 4.87 12.58
C PRO A 210 -27.06 3.34 12.66
N ASN A 211 -27.15 2.61 11.54
CA ASN A 211 -27.64 1.23 11.54
C ASN A 211 -26.58 0.12 11.67
N GLN A 212 -25.32 0.42 11.96
CA GLN A 212 -24.28 -0.62 12.14
C GLN A 212 -23.29 -0.32 13.29
N ALA A 213 -23.72 0.39 14.32
CA ALA A 213 -22.95 0.48 15.56
C ALA A 213 -23.52 -0.52 16.57
N SER A 214 -22.82 -1.64 16.79
CA SER A 214 -22.68 -2.38 18.07
C SER A 214 -22.16 -3.80 17.81
N GLN A 215 -20.86 -3.94 17.54
CA GLN A 215 -20.12 -5.13 17.98
C GLN A 215 -18.86 -4.63 18.67
N GLU A 216 -18.90 -4.73 19.99
CA GLU A 216 -17.83 -4.35 20.90
C GLU A 216 -16.56 -5.13 20.55
N MET A 217 -15.49 -4.38 20.26
CA MET A 217 -14.15 -4.91 20.06
C MET A 217 -13.56 -5.25 21.42
N SER A 218 -13.61 -6.53 21.78
CA SER A 218 -12.71 -7.10 22.78
C SER A 218 -11.29 -7.13 22.18
N CYS A 219 -10.45 -6.22 22.65
CA CYS A 219 -9.04 -6.13 22.26
C CYS A 219 -8.29 -7.36 22.76
N CYS A 220 -8.19 -8.39 21.92
CA CYS A 220 -7.34 -9.54 22.18
C CYS A 220 -5.87 -9.09 22.16
N LYS A 221 -5.21 -9.22 23.31
CA LYS A 221 -3.74 -9.19 23.42
C LYS A 221 -3.15 -10.16 22.41
N CYS A 222 -2.57 -9.65 21.33
CA CYS A 222 -1.70 -10.45 20.47
C CYS A 222 -0.40 -10.73 21.24
N GLU A 223 -0.36 -11.87 21.94
CA GLU A 223 0.91 -12.49 22.29
C GLU A 223 1.68 -12.76 21.00
N LYS A 224 2.90 -12.25 20.92
CA LYS A 224 3.85 -12.63 19.87
C LYS A 224 4.21 -14.08 20.12
N GLU A 225 3.48 -15.01 19.50
CA GLU A 225 3.93 -16.40 19.47
C GLU A 225 5.33 -16.43 18.82
N PRO A 226 6.32 -17.07 19.46
CA PRO A 226 7.54 -17.41 18.79
C PRO A 226 7.16 -18.27 17.59
N LEU A 227 7.62 -17.89 16.40
CA LEU A 227 7.55 -18.70 15.19
C LEU A 227 8.04 -20.12 15.53
N ALA A 228 7.11 -21.01 15.85
CA ALA A 228 7.35 -22.44 15.91
C ALA A 228 7.65 -22.85 14.48
N GLY A 229 8.94 -22.80 14.15
CA GLY A 229 9.46 -23.10 12.84
C GLY A 229 8.89 -24.44 12.39
N VAL A 230 8.19 -24.41 11.26
CA VAL A 230 7.89 -25.62 10.53
C VAL A 230 9.23 -26.23 10.13
N ALA A 231 9.69 -27.16 10.95
CA ALA A 231 10.81 -28.04 10.73
C ALA A 231 10.50 -29.01 9.56
N LYS A 232 10.36 -28.49 8.33
CA LYS A 232 10.15 -29.32 7.11
C LYS A 232 11.28 -29.27 6.09
N VAL A 233 12.25 -28.35 6.22
CA VAL A 233 13.35 -28.23 5.24
C VAL A 233 14.31 -29.45 5.26
N THR A 234 14.30 -30.23 6.34
CA THR A 234 15.23 -31.35 6.54
C THR A 234 14.86 -32.66 5.83
N GLU A 235 13.66 -32.82 5.26
CA GLU A 235 13.20 -34.12 4.70
C GLU A 235 12.87 -34.14 3.20
N TRP A 236 13.01 -33.04 2.45
CA TRP A 236 12.73 -33.09 1.01
C TRP A 236 13.81 -33.85 0.23
N SER A 237 13.36 -34.61 -0.76
CA SER A 237 14.23 -35.25 -1.75
C SER A 237 15.05 -34.18 -2.50
N GLN A 238 16.26 -34.54 -2.94
CA GLN A 238 17.08 -33.63 -3.75
C GLN A 238 16.41 -33.21 -5.08
N PRO A 239 15.66 -34.09 -5.79
CA PRO A 239 14.84 -33.67 -6.92
C PRO A 239 13.81 -32.59 -6.56
N TRP A 240 13.11 -32.74 -5.44
CA TRP A 240 12.12 -31.75 -4.98
C TRP A 240 12.76 -30.38 -4.72
N LYS A 241 13.86 -30.35 -3.96
CA LYS A 241 14.62 -29.11 -3.67
C LYS A 241 15.05 -28.40 -4.95
N ARG A 242 15.67 -29.13 -5.88
CA ARG A 242 16.10 -28.57 -7.18
C ARG A 242 14.92 -28.01 -7.98
N LYS A 243 13.76 -28.70 -7.98
CA LYS A 243 12.59 -28.23 -8.70
C LYS A 243 11.98 -26.97 -8.06
N VAL A 244 11.96 -26.88 -6.72
CA VAL A 244 11.55 -25.69 -5.98
C VAL A 244 12.45 -24.49 -6.31
N GLU A 245 13.77 -24.71 -6.29
CA GLU A 245 14.76 -23.68 -6.65
C GLU A 245 14.58 -23.22 -8.09
N GLU A 246 14.48 -24.16 -9.02
CA GLU A 246 14.23 -23.89 -10.44
C GLU A 246 12.93 -23.10 -10.63
N LEU A 247 11.82 -23.54 -10.04
CA LEU A 247 10.52 -22.88 -10.18
C LEU A 247 10.56 -21.44 -9.67
N SER A 248 11.28 -21.19 -8.57
CA SER A 248 11.45 -19.85 -8.00
C SER A 248 12.29 -18.92 -8.88
N SER A 249 13.14 -19.46 -9.77
CA SER A 249 13.94 -18.68 -10.72
C SER A 249 13.21 -18.39 -12.03
N ARG A 250 11.93 -18.78 -12.17
CA ARG A 250 11.12 -18.55 -13.38
C ARG A 250 10.24 -17.31 -13.29
N GLY A 251 10.76 -16.23 -12.71
CA GLY A 251 10.14 -14.92 -12.79
C GLY A 251 10.36 -14.28 -14.16
N MET A 252 9.43 -13.42 -14.56
CA MET A 252 9.54 -12.57 -15.74
C MET A 252 9.54 -11.10 -15.32
N ASN A 253 10.38 -10.29 -15.95
CA ASN A 253 10.31 -8.85 -15.72
C ASN A 253 9.04 -8.24 -16.36
N LEU A 254 8.57 -7.12 -15.80
CA LEU A 254 7.38 -6.43 -16.28
C LEU A 254 7.51 -6.01 -17.76
N ARG A 255 8.71 -5.61 -18.19
CA ARG A 255 9.02 -5.31 -19.59
C ARG A 255 8.66 -6.46 -20.53
N SER A 256 9.02 -7.69 -20.17
CA SER A 256 8.74 -8.88 -20.98
C SER A 256 7.26 -9.26 -20.94
N LEU A 257 6.58 -9.05 -19.81
CA LEU A 257 5.12 -9.25 -19.71
C LEU A 257 4.35 -8.27 -20.60
N LEU A 258 4.74 -6.99 -20.62
CA LEU A 258 4.14 -5.97 -21.48
C LEU A 258 4.45 -6.22 -22.96
N HIS A 259 5.69 -6.65 -23.29
CA HIS A 259 6.04 -7.07 -24.64
C HIS A 259 5.18 -8.27 -25.10
N PHE A 260 5.00 -9.27 -24.25
CA PHE A 260 4.13 -10.41 -24.57
C PHE A 260 2.71 -9.95 -24.90
N TYR A 261 2.16 -9.06 -24.08
CA TYR A 261 0.82 -8.51 -24.28
C TYR A 261 0.69 -7.73 -25.59
N GLN A 262 1.63 -6.81 -25.86
CA GLN A 262 1.57 -5.90 -27.02
C GLN A 262 1.99 -6.54 -28.35
N GLN A 263 2.86 -7.55 -28.31
CA GLN A 263 3.45 -8.11 -29.52
C GLN A 263 3.10 -9.58 -29.71
N ASP A 264 3.42 -10.42 -28.73
CA ASP A 264 3.38 -11.87 -28.94
C ASP A 264 1.95 -12.40 -29.01
N LEU A 265 1.01 -11.85 -28.24
CA LEU A 265 -0.42 -12.17 -28.35
C LEU A 265 -1.01 -11.89 -29.73
N HIS A 266 -0.54 -10.84 -30.40
CA HIS A 266 -1.06 -10.41 -31.70
C HIS A 266 -0.42 -11.15 -32.87
N ARG A 267 0.58 -12.01 -32.62
CA ARG A 267 1.26 -12.83 -33.63
C ARG A 267 0.65 -14.22 -33.80
N ILE A 268 -0.33 -14.59 -32.98
CA ILE A 268 -0.94 -15.93 -33.04
C ILE A 268 -1.78 -16.06 -34.32
N PRO A 269 -1.47 -17.03 -35.20
CA PRO A 269 -2.29 -17.27 -36.38
C PRO A 269 -3.72 -17.65 -36.02
N ASP A 270 -4.70 -17.15 -36.79
CA ASP A 270 -6.12 -17.50 -36.67
C ASP A 270 -6.76 -17.25 -35.30
N TRP A 271 -6.13 -16.44 -34.46
CA TRP A 271 -6.68 -16.04 -33.17
C TRP A 271 -6.47 -14.55 -32.92
N LYS A 272 -7.57 -13.84 -32.68
CA LYS A 272 -7.55 -12.42 -32.32
C LYS A 272 -7.88 -12.28 -30.85
N TYR A 273 -6.91 -11.84 -30.06
CA TYR A 273 -7.11 -11.53 -28.65
C TYR A 273 -8.12 -10.38 -28.47
N VAL A 274 -9.09 -10.58 -27.59
CA VAL A 274 -10.14 -9.63 -27.20
C VAL A 274 -10.06 -9.42 -25.69
N PRO A 275 -9.46 -8.30 -25.23
CA PRO A 275 -9.11 -8.09 -23.80
C PRO A 275 -10.27 -8.24 -22.81
N ARG A 276 -11.50 -7.93 -23.24
CA ARG A 276 -12.70 -7.98 -22.41
C ARG A 276 -13.33 -9.37 -22.30
N GLU A 277 -13.08 -10.24 -23.27
CA GLU A 277 -13.69 -11.57 -23.36
C GLU A 277 -12.70 -12.67 -22.94
N HIS A 278 -11.45 -12.57 -23.39
CA HIS A 278 -10.45 -13.60 -23.18
C HIS A 278 -9.87 -13.57 -21.77
N LYS A 279 -9.99 -14.72 -21.12
CA LYS A 279 -9.48 -15.00 -19.78
C LYS A 279 -8.05 -15.49 -19.86
N THR A 280 -7.39 -15.55 -18.70
CA THR A 280 -6.01 -16.05 -18.61
C THR A 280 -5.89 -17.48 -19.12
N ARG A 281 -6.88 -18.35 -18.87
CA ARG A 281 -6.90 -19.71 -19.45
C ARG A 281 -6.91 -19.71 -20.99
N ASP A 282 -7.59 -18.76 -21.62
CA ASP A 282 -7.67 -18.68 -23.08
C ASP A 282 -6.30 -18.28 -23.64
N VAL A 283 -5.63 -17.32 -23.01
CA VAL A 283 -4.26 -16.91 -23.34
C VAL A 283 -3.27 -18.07 -23.14
N VAL A 284 -3.41 -18.84 -22.06
CA VAL A 284 -2.56 -20.03 -21.83
C VAL A 284 -2.70 -21.02 -22.98
N ARG A 285 -3.95 -21.33 -23.37
CA ARG A 285 -4.25 -22.32 -24.41
C ARG A 285 -3.96 -21.85 -25.82
N ARG A 286 -4.20 -20.58 -26.14
CA ARG A 286 -4.09 -20.03 -27.49
C ARG A 286 -2.74 -19.38 -27.80
N ALA A 287 -2.04 -18.87 -26.80
CA ALA A 287 -0.76 -18.20 -27.00
C ALA A 287 0.38 -18.94 -26.32
N ILE A 288 0.35 -19.09 -24.98
CA ILE A 288 1.50 -19.57 -24.22
C ILE A 288 1.92 -20.98 -24.66
N ILE A 289 1.00 -21.94 -24.66
CA ILE A 289 1.29 -23.33 -25.06
C ILE A 289 1.78 -23.41 -26.52
N PRO A 290 1.08 -22.83 -27.52
CA PRO A 290 1.55 -22.88 -28.91
C PRO A 290 2.93 -22.23 -29.10
N LEU A 291 3.17 -21.07 -28.49
CA LEU A 291 4.43 -20.34 -28.63
C LEU A 291 5.62 -21.12 -28.06
N THR A 292 5.43 -21.86 -26.95
CA THR A 292 6.51 -22.63 -26.33
C THR A 292 6.54 -24.11 -26.75
N SER A 293 5.68 -24.53 -27.69
CA SER A 293 5.52 -25.93 -28.10
C SER A 293 6.81 -26.57 -28.63
N LYS A 294 7.64 -25.79 -29.31
CA LYS A 294 8.93 -26.27 -29.85
C LYS A 294 9.97 -26.55 -28.76
N GLU A 295 9.94 -25.78 -27.68
CA GLU A 295 10.89 -25.89 -26.56
C GLU A 295 10.36 -26.78 -25.43
N GLU A 296 9.05 -27.06 -25.44
CA GLU A 296 8.35 -27.86 -24.43
C GLU A 296 8.60 -27.36 -22.99
N SER A 297 8.77 -26.04 -22.83
CA SER A 297 9.16 -25.38 -21.59
C SER A 297 8.10 -24.41 -21.07
N ALA A 298 8.30 -23.94 -19.84
CA ALA A 298 7.58 -22.75 -19.34
C ALA A 298 7.96 -21.52 -20.17
N TYR A 299 7.03 -20.58 -20.34
CA TYR A 299 7.28 -19.35 -21.10
C TYR A 299 8.41 -18.53 -20.51
N ALA A 300 8.47 -18.44 -19.18
CA ALA A 300 9.48 -17.68 -18.47
C ALA A 300 10.92 -18.11 -18.79
N VAL A 301 11.17 -19.38 -19.11
CA VAL A 301 12.51 -19.89 -19.47
C VAL A 301 12.70 -20.06 -20.98
N SER A 302 11.67 -19.76 -21.77
CA SER A 302 11.74 -19.91 -23.22
C SER A 302 12.59 -18.82 -23.87
N ALA A 303 13.08 -19.07 -25.08
CA ALA A 303 13.83 -18.06 -25.84
C ALA A 303 12.99 -16.80 -26.19
N LEU A 304 11.66 -16.88 -26.05
CA LEU A 304 10.74 -15.77 -26.26
C LEU A 304 10.75 -14.77 -25.09
N ASN A 305 11.12 -15.20 -23.89
CA ASN A 305 11.32 -14.29 -22.77
C ASN A 305 12.67 -13.57 -22.89
N ARG A 306 12.68 -12.43 -23.60
CA ARG A 306 13.89 -11.64 -23.89
C ARG A 306 14.61 -11.14 -22.63
N GLY A 307 13.90 -10.94 -21.52
CA GLY A 307 14.49 -10.55 -20.24
C GLY A 307 15.24 -11.69 -19.54
N GLY A 308 15.07 -12.93 -20.02
CA GLY A 308 15.54 -14.14 -19.35
C GLY A 308 14.72 -14.45 -18.10
N ALA A 309 14.78 -15.72 -17.68
CA ALA A 309 14.23 -16.14 -16.40
C ALA A 309 15.13 -15.63 -15.27
N GLN A 310 14.56 -14.96 -14.28
CA GLN A 310 15.28 -14.61 -13.05
C GLN A 310 14.42 -14.88 -11.83
N ARG A 311 15.05 -14.89 -10.66
CA ARG A 311 14.35 -15.06 -9.39
C ARG A 311 13.31 -13.96 -9.21
N ALA A 312 12.08 -14.38 -8.91
CA ALA A 312 11.00 -13.44 -8.68
C ALA A 312 11.17 -12.69 -7.36
N THR A 313 10.85 -11.40 -7.38
CA THR A 313 10.71 -10.56 -6.19
C THR A 313 9.25 -10.39 -5.80
N VAL A 314 8.33 -10.72 -6.72
CA VAL A 314 6.89 -10.65 -6.53
C VAL A 314 6.23 -11.94 -6.99
N MET A 315 5.44 -12.57 -6.12
CA MET A 315 4.54 -13.65 -6.51
C MET A 315 3.14 -13.11 -6.77
N VAL A 316 2.52 -13.50 -7.88
CA VAL A 316 1.17 -13.07 -8.23
C VAL A 316 0.19 -14.23 -8.04
N THR A 317 -0.68 -14.08 -7.05
CA THR A 317 -1.85 -14.94 -6.87
C THR A 317 -2.99 -14.42 -7.72
N HIS A 318 -3.49 -15.27 -8.62
CA HIS A 318 -4.57 -14.92 -9.54
C HIS A 318 -5.45 -16.12 -9.87
N ASN A 319 -6.64 -15.86 -10.39
CA ASN A 319 -7.53 -16.90 -10.90
C ASN A 319 -7.48 -16.93 -12.43
N TRP A 320 -7.35 -18.12 -13.02
CA TRP A 320 -7.31 -18.28 -14.48
C TRP A 320 -8.63 -17.90 -15.17
N GLY A 321 -9.73 -17.84 -14.41
CA GLY A 321 -11.01 -17.31 -14.84
C GLY A 321 -11.05 -15.78 -15.01
N ASN A 322 -10.01 -15.07 -14.55
CA ASN A 322 -9.90 -13.62 -14.67
C ASN A 322 -9.57 -13.24 -16.11
N SER A 323 -10.05 -12.07 -16.56
CA SER A 323 -9.55 -11.46 -17.80
C SER A 323 -8.02 -11.36 -17.72
N PHE A 324 -7.34 -11.76 -18.81
CA PHE A 324 -5.89 -11.69 -18.85
C PHE A 324 -5.39 -10.24 -18.77
N LYS A 325 -6.14 -9.30 -19.33
CA LYS A 325 -5.86 -7.86 -19.24
C LYS A 325 -5.91 -7.41 -17.78
N ASP A 326 -6.93 -7.81 -17.02
CA ASP A 326 -7.07 -7.39 -15.62
C ASP A 326 -5.94 -7.98 -14.75
N LEU A 327 -5.47 -9.20 -15.04
CA LEU A 327 -4.27 -9.76 -14.41
C LEU A 327 -3.04 -8.88 -14.68
N LEU A 328 -2.78 -8.53 -15.94
CA LEU A 328 -1.62 -7.71 -16.27
C LEU A 328 -1.76 -6.29 -15.73
N ALA A 329 -2.97 -5.72 -15.74
CA ALA A 329 -3.26 -4.43 -15.14
C ALA A 329 -2.97 -4.43 -13.64
N ALA A 330 -3.32 -5.51 -12.92
CA ALA A 330 -3.00 -5.64 -11.49
C ALA A 330 -1.48 -5.67 -11.24
N VAL A 331 -0.71 -6.31 -12.14
CA VAL A 331 0.75 -6.31 -12.10
C VAL A 331 1.31 -4.91 -12.40
N VAL A 332 0.80 -4.20 -13.41
CA VAL A 332 1.24 -2.83 -13.70
C VAL A 332 0.89 -1.89 -12.55
N SER A 333 -0.32 -1.97 -12.00
CA SER A 333 -0.73 -1.19 -10.82
C SER A 333 0.06 -1.54 -9.58
N ASP A 334 0.60 -2.74 -9.50
CA ASP A 334 1.57 -3.06 -8.47
C ASP A 334 2.87 -2.26 -8.62
N ALA A 335 3.49 -2.28 -9.80
CA ALA A 335 4.66 -1.47 -10.12
C ALA A 335 4.42 0.04 -9.94
N LEU A 336 3.22 0.53 -10.26
CA LEU A 336 2.83 1.93 -10.10
C LEU A 336 2.48 2.30 -8.64
N GLU A 337 2.51 1.36 -7.70
CA GLU A 337 2.06 1.52 -6.30
C GLU A 337 0.59 1.99 -6.20
N GLU A 338 -0.25 1.52 -7.12
CA GLU A 338 -1.68 1.82 -7.20
C GLU A 338 -2.53 0.71 -6.57
N CYS A 339 -3.56 1.07 -5.81
CA CYS A 339 -4.52 0.09 -5.28
C CYS A 339 -5.45 -0.42 -6.39
N SER A 340 -5.96 0.52 -7.20
CA SER A 340 -6.82 0.24 -8.34
C SER A 340 -6.00 -0.20 -9.55
N PHE A 341 -6.50 -1.19 -10.30
CA PHE A 341 -5.97 -1.53 -11.62
C PHE A 341 -6.78 -1.02 -12.79
N LYS A 342 -7.86 -0.27 -12.57
CA LYS A 342 -8.76 0.13 -13.66
C LYS A 342 -8.13 1.10 -14.64
N LEU A 343 -7.39 2.10 -14.15
CA LEU A 343 -6.64 3.00 -15.03
C LEU A 343 -5.64 2.22 -15.88
N ALA A 344 -4.82 1.37 -15.26
CA ALA A 344 -3.86 0.52 -15.98
C ALA A 344 -4.55 -0.39 -16.99
N ALA A 345 -5.69 -0.99 -16.65
CA ALA A 345 -6.46 -1.84 -17.55
C ALA A 345 -6.97 -1.07 -18.78
N ARG A 346 -7.39 0.19 -18.63
CA ARG A 346 -7.80 1.03 -19.75
C ARG A 346 -6.64 1.45 -20.62
N LEU A 347 -5.54 1.88 -20.01
CA LEU A 347 -4.33 2.25 -20.74
C LEU A 347 -3.73 1.05 -21.48
N LEU A 348 -3.82 -0.17 -20.94
CA LEU A 348 -3.44 -1.39 -21.67
C LEU A 348 -4.27 -1.58 -22.96
N GLU A 349 -5.57 -1.25 -22.94
CA GLU A 349 -6.43 -1.35 -24.14
C GLU A 349 -6.20 -0.20 -25.14
N GLU A 350 -6.03 1.02 -24.64
CA GLU A 350 -6.08 2.24 -25.46
C GLU A 350 -4.70 2.75 -25.88
N ASP A 351 -3.70 2.68 -24.99
CA ASP A 351 -2.37 3.24 -25.20
C ASP A 351 -1.32 2.58 -24.31
N CYS A 352 -1.03 1.30 -24.61
CA CYS A 352 -0.08 0.53 -23.83
C CYS A 352 1.36 1.07 -23.96
N GLU A 353 1.70 1.76 -25.05
CA GLU A 353 3.01 2.40 -25.21
C GLU A 353 3.19 3.55 -24.22
N PHE A 354 2.17 4.40 -24.05
CA PHE A 354 2.18 5.41 -23.01
C PHE A 354 2.35 4.78 -21.63
N LEU A 355 1.58 3.74 -21.29
CA LEU A 355 1.71 3.04 -20.01
C LEU A 355 3.13 2.49 -19.77
N CYS A 356 3.72 1.86 -20.80
CA CYS A 356 5.10 1.38 -20.74
C CYS A 356 6.08 2.53 -20.44
N ALA A 357 5.93 3.68 -21.10
CA ALA A 357 6.78 4.85 -20.85
C ALA A 357 6.64 5.37 -19.42
N VAL A 358 5.42 5.41 -18.86
CA VAL A 358 5.19 5.80 -17.46
C VAL A 358 5.92 4.85 -16.50
N VAL A 359 5.80 3.54 -16.72
CA VAL A 359 6.44 2.53 -15.86
C VAL A 359 7.97 2.57 -15.98
N ASP A 360 8.50 2.88 -17.17
CA ASP A 360 9.94 3.06 -17.40
C ASP A 360 10.47 4.30 -16.68
N GLU A 361 9.73 5.42 -16.72
CA GLU A 361 10.10 6.67 -16.04
C GLU A 361 10.23 6.48 -14.53
N ILE A 362 9.39 5.64 -13.92
CA ILE A 362 9.49 5.31 -12.49
C ILE A 362 10.50 4.19 -12.18
N GLY A 363 11.14 3.63 -13.20
CA GLY A 363 12.19 2.61 -13.08
C GLY A 363 11.70 1.24 -12.60
N GLN A 364 10.45 0.87 -12.90
CA GLN A 364 9.84 -0.38 -12.40
C GLN A 364 9.65 -1.45 -13.48
N LEU A 365 10.13 -1.23 -14.72
CA LEU A 365 9.98 -2.22 -15.80
C LEU A 365 10.77 -3.51 -15.58
N ASP A 366 11.77 -3.49 -14.69
CA ASP A 366 12.62 -4.64 -14.40
C ASP A 366 12.18 -5.42 -13.14
N ASP A 367 11.04 -5.04 -12.53
CA ASP A 367 10.45 -5.80 -11.43
C ASP A 367 10.09 -7.23 -11.88
N MET A 368 10.48 -8.21 -11.08
CA MET A 368 10.42 -9.64 -11.42
C MET A 368 9.18 -10.31 -10.82
N TYR A 369 8.23 -10.67 -11.68
CA TYR A 369 6.96 -11.30 -11.30
C TYR A 369 6.95 -12.80 -11.60
N TRP A 370 6.55 -13.59 -10.61
CA TRP A 370 6.19 -14.99 -10.79
C TRP A 370 4.68 -15.09 -10.99
N ILE A 371 4.26 -15.58 -12.15
CA ILE A 371 2.86 -15.73 -12.53
C ILE A 371 2.69 -17.16 -13.04
N CYS A 372 1.83 -17.96 -12.41
CA CYS A 372 1.79 -19.40 -12.68
C CYS A 372 1.51 -19.73 -14.16
N ALA A 373 0.75 -18.89 -14.87
CA ALA A 373 0.50 -19.03 -16.32
C ALA A 373 1.80 -19.04 -17.16
N PHE A 374 2.81 -18.27 -16.74
CA PHE A 374 4.09 -18.13 -17.45
C PHE A 374 5.22 -18.99 -16.86
N SER A 375 5.22 -19.16 -15.54
CA SER A 375 6.31 -19.77 -14.79
C SER A 375 6.21 -21.31 -14.70
N VAL A 376 4.99 -21.86 -14.77
CA VAL A 376 4.77 -23.32 -14.79
C VAL A 376 4.94 -23.85 -16.22
N ASN A 377 5.56 -25.02 -16.36
CA ASN A 377 5.62 -25.72 -17.62
C ASN A 377 4.24 -26.30 -17.98
N GLN A 378 3.51 -25.57 -18.83
CA GLN A 378 2.17 -25.95 -19.28
C GLN A 378 2.19 -27.25 -20.11
N HIS A 379 3.32 -27.58 -20.76
CA HIS A 379 3.47 -28.81 -21.53
C HIS A 379 3.47 -30.05 -20.64
N ALA A 380 4.15 -29.97 -19.51
CA ALA A 380 4.17 -31.02 -18.50
C ALA A 380 2.90 -31.09 -17.65
N SER A 381 1.97 -30.13 -17.79
CA SER A 381 0.81 -29.99 -16.89
C SER A 381 -0.53 -30.23 -17.58
N ILE A 382 -0.85 -29.48 -18.64
CA ILE A 382 -2.22 -29.46 -19.21
C ILE A 382 -2.31 -29.56 -20.73
N CYS A 383 -1.21 -29.51 -21.48
CA CYS A 383 -1.26 -29.20 -22.92
C CYS A 383 -1.95 -30.24 -23.83
N HIS A 384 -1.97 -31.54 -23.50
CA HIS A 384 -2.52 -32.60 -24.37
C HIS A 384 -4.03 -32.82 -24.22
N THR A 385 -4.68 -32.21 -23.22
CA THR A 385 -6.10 -32.41 -22.98
C THR A 385 -6.83 -31.09 -22.85
N ASN A 386 -7.94 -30.97 -23.58
CA ASN A 386 -8.89 -29.88 -23.43
C ASN A 386 -10.32 -30.39 -23.61
N PRO A 387 -10.91 -31.01 -22.57
CA PRO A 387 -12.26 -31.56 -22.69
C PRO A 387 -13.36 -30.50 -22.71
N TYR A 388 -13.12 -29.28 -22.18
CA TYR A 388 -14.20 -28.33 -21.89
C TYR A 388 -13.90 -26.86 -22.19
N ASP A 389 -12.63 -26.42 -22.25
CA ASP A 389 -12.33 -24.99 -22.40
C ASP A 389 -12.60 -24.56 -23.84
N ARG A 390 -13.51 -23.60 -23.98
CA ARG A 390 -13.90 -23.00 -25.26
C ARG A 390 -13.47 -21.55 -25.32
N ASP A 391 -13.10 -21.12 -26.51
CA ASP A 391 -12.87 -19.71 -26.79
C ASP A 391 -14.20 -18.95 -26.62
N PRO A 392 -14.25 -17.89 -25.80
CA PRO A 392 -15.50 -17.20 -25.47
C PRO A 392 -16.12 -16.44 -26.65
N VAL A 393 -15.35 -16.14 -27.70
CA VAL A 393 -15.83 -15.37 -28.87
C VAL A 393 -16.34 -16.31 -29.96
N THR A 394 -15.60 -17.37 -30.25
CA THR A 394 -15.92 -18.33 -31.33
C THR A 394 -16.70 -19.54 -30.85
N ASN A 395 -16.71 -19.79 -29.53
CA ASN A 395 -17.26 -20.98 -28.88
C ASN A 395 -16.64 -22.31 -29.34
N GLU A 396 -15.49 -22.25 -30.02
CA GLU A 396 -14.72 -23.42 -30.45
C GLU A 396 -13.86 -23.95 -29.29
N LEU A 397 -13.59 -25.25 -29.28
CA LEU A 397 -12.63 -25.83 -28.33
C LEU A 397 -11.23 -25.30 -28.62
N HIS A 398 -10.50 -24.92 -27.59
CA HIS A 398 -9.08 -24.58 -27.76
C HIS A 398 -8.28 -25.78 -28.29
N PRO A 399 -7.29 -25.55 -29.17
CA PRO A 399 -6.47 -26.62 -29.72
C PRO A 399 -5.67 -27.33 -28.63
N VAL A 400 -5.42 -28.62 -28.83
CA VAL A 400 -4.52 -29.42 -28.01
C VAL A 400 -3.12 -29.39 -28.62
N CYS A 401 -2.09 -29.41 -27.77
CA CYS A 401 -0.71 -29.47 -28.22
C CYS A 401 -0.39 -30.85 -28.81
N SER A 402 0.53 -30.90 -29.77
CA SER A 402 1.06 -32.14 -30.36
C SER A 402 2.52 -32.41 -29.97
N CYS A 403 2.99 -31.80 -28.89
CA CYS A 403 4.35 -31.97 -28.43
C CYS A 403 4.57 -33.40 -27.86
N SER A 404 5.84 -33.72 -27.59
CA SER A 404 6.24 -35.04 -27.09
C SER A 404 6.26 -35.13 -25.57
N CYS A 405 6.06 -34.01 -24.88
CA CYS A 405 6.05 -33.93 -23.42
C CYS A 405 4.95 -34.83 -22.84
N VAL A 406 5.16 -35.41 -21.66
CA VAL A 406 4.11 -36.21 -21.00
C VAL A 406 3.51 -35.38 -19.87
N ASN A 407 2.18 -35.25 -19.85
CA ASN A 407 1.52 -34.60 -18.72
C ASN A 407 1.69 -35.43 -17.45
N ILE A 408 2.24 -34.80 -16.42
CA ILE A 408 2.54 -35.44 -15.15
C ILE A 408 1.24 -35.64 -14.40
N HIS A 409 0.86 -36.89 -14.19
CA HIS A 409 -0.27 -37.25 -13.37
C HIS A 409 0.18 -37.32 -11.91
N ASP A 410 -0.31 -36.40 -11.08
CA ASP A 410 0.04 -36.28 -9.66
C ASP A 410 -1.22 -36.28 -8.78
N PRO A 411 -1.94 -37.40 -8.73
CA PRO A 411 -3.25 -37.45 -8.12
C PRO A 411 -3.19 -37.39 -6.59
N ASP A 412 -2.03 -37.63 -5.97
CA ASP A 412 -1.83 -37.57 -4.51
C ASP A 412 -1.05 -36.32 -4.06
N GLY A 413 -0.60 -35.49 -5.00
CA GLY A 413 0.13 -34.25 -4.72
C GLY A 413 1.54 -34.49 -4.17
N ARG A 414 2.17 -35.63 -4.51
CA ARG A 414 3.46 -36.07 -3.97
C ARG A 414 4.53 -36.28 -5.02
N SER A 415 4.20 -36.15 -6.31
CA SER A 415 5.16 -36.35 -7.39
C SER A 415 6.29 -35.33 -7.35
N ASP A 416 7.54 -35.80 -7.31
CA ASP A 416 8.74 -34.95 -7.45
C ASP A 416 8.77 -34.22 -8.80
N MET A 417 8.12 -34.76 -9.82
CA MET A 417 8.09 -34.21 -11.17
C MET A 417 7.04 -33.10 -11.32
N SER A 418 5.94 -33.15 -10.57
CA SER A 418 4.85 -32.17 -10.64
C SER A 418 5.33 -30.79 -10.17
N GLU A 419 5.04 -29.74 -10.93
CA GLU A 419 5.41 -28.36 -10.52
C GLU A 419 4.33 -27.72 -9.63
N ILE A 420 3.09 -28.17 -9.77
CA ILE A 420 1.91 -27.56 -9.13
C ILE A 420 1.89 -27.85 -7.62
N ASN A 421 2.36 -29.02 -7.20
CA ASN A 421 2.38 -29.41 -5.79
C ASN A 421 3.49 -28.72 -4.95
N LYS A 422 4.36 -27.91 -5.59
CA LYS A 422 5.53 -27.25 -4.99
C LYS A 422 5.32 -25.77 -4.65
N PHE A 423 4.12 -25.22 -4.82
CA PHE A 423 3.91 -23.78 -4.67
C PHE A 423 4.21 -23.29 -3.26
N ASP A 424 3.74 -23.97 -2.22
CA ASP A 424 4.01 -23.62 -0.81
C ASP A 424 5.52 -23.56 -0.53
N ASP A 425 6.27 -24.56 -0.99
CA ASP A 425 7.71 -24.65 -0.79
C ASP A 425 8.49 -23.64 -1.64
N MET A 426 7.99 -23.34 -2.83
CA MET A 426 8.52 -22.29 -3.71
C MET A 426 8.30 -20.90 -3.10
N MET A 427 7.14 -20.65 -2.50
CA MET A 427 6.86 -19.43 -1.74
C MET A 427 7.81 -19.27 -0.56
N TYR A 428 8.00 -20.34 0.22
CA TYR A 428 8.96 -20.37 1.31
C TYR A 428 10.36 -20.03 0.82
N HIS A 429 10.82 -20.68 -0.25
CA HIS A 429 12.14 -20.44 -0.83
C HIS A 429 12.29 -19.01 -1.34
N LEU A 430 11.30 -18.44 -2.04
CA LEU A 430 11.29 -17.04 -2.48
C LEU A 430 11.39 -16.06 -1.30
N LYS A 431 10.63 -16.28 -0.23
CA LYS A 431 10.69 -15.45 0.98
C LYS A 431 12.06 -15.54 1.66
N ALA A 432 12.59 -16.75 1.82
CA ALA A 432 13.84 -17.02 2.53
C ALA A 432 15.08 -16.45 1.82
N THR A 433 15.03 -16.29 0.49
CA THR A 433 16.21 -15.94 -0.32
C THR A 433 16.18 -14.56 -0.94
N GLY A 434 15.01 -13.90 -1.02
CA GLY A 434 14.88 -12.63 -1.72
C GLY A 434 13.85 -11.67 -1.14
N GLY A 435 13.27 -11.95 0.03
CA GLY A 435 12.27 -11.07 0.64
C GLY A 435 11.00 -10.89 -0.20
N CYS A 436 10.65 -11.90 -0.99
CA CYS A 436 9.54 -11.86 -1.95
C CYS A 436 8.23 -11.37 -1.31
N ARG A 437 7.52 -10.51 -2.04
CA ARG A 437 6.18 -9.99 -1.70
C ARG A 437 5.11 -10.66 -2.55
N GLN A 438 3.84 -10.58 -2.14
CA GLN A 438 2.72 -11.15 -2.87
C GLN A 438 1.77 -10.07 -3.40
N VAL A 439 1.39 -10.18 -4.66
CA VAL A 439 0.29 -9.42 -5.27
C VAL A 439 -0.90 -10.35 -5.42
N VAL A 440 -2.06 -9.91 -4.93
CA VAL A 440 -3.32 -10.63 -5.10
C VAL A 440 -4.14 -9.89 -6.16
N ALA A 441 -4.18 -10.45 -7.37
CA ALA A 441 -4.84 -9.86 -8.54
C ALA A 441 -6.30 -10.33 -8.63
N VAL A 442 -7.22 -9.57 -8.03
CA VAL A 442 -8.62 -9.97 -7.88
C VAL A 442 -9.47 -9.50 -9.06
N ASP A 443 -10.31 -10.39 -9.57
CA ASP A 443 -11.26 -10.08 -10.63
C ASP A 443 -12.41 -9.18 -10.16
N GLN A 444 -13.10 -8.58 -11.13
CA GLN A 444 -14.28 -7.75 -10.87
C GLN A 444 -15.42 -8.51 -10.19
N ALA A 445 -15.48 -9.84 -10.32
CA ALA A 445 -16.49 -10.65 -9.66
C ALA A 445 -16.12 -11.06 -8.23
N LEU A 446 -14.86 -10.83 -7.82
CA LEU A 446 -14.26 -11.36 -6.59
C LEU A 446 -14.23 -12.90 -6.53
N ASP A 447 -14.27 -13.56 -7.70
CA ASP A 447 -14.26 -15.02 -7.84
C ASP A 447 -12.93 -15.63 -7.36
N LEU A 448 -11.83 -14.87 -7.37
CA LEU A 448 -10.55 -15.29 -6.79
C LEU A 448 -10.71 -15.81 -5.36
N PHE A 449 -11.52 -15.13 -4.53
CA PHE A 449 -11.73 -15.55 -3.14
C PHE A 449 -12.52 -16.84 -3.00
N HIS A 450 -13.15 -17.31 -4.08
CA HIS A 450 -13.87 -18.57 -4.13
C HIS A 450 -13.02 -19.70 -4.72
N ARG A 451 -11.72 -19.47 -4.99
CA ARG A 451 -10.79 -20.49 -5.48
C ARG A 451 -9.94 -21.01 -4.32
N ALA A 452 -10.05 -22.31 -4.04
CA ALA A 452 -9.36 -22.94 -2.91
C ALA A 452 -7.83 -22.76 -2.99
N TRP A 453 -7.26 -22.93 -4.19
CA TRP A 453 -5.83 -22.72 -4.44
C TRP A 453 -5.39 -21.27 -4.15
N CYS A 454 -6.13 -20.27 -4.63
CA CYS A 454 -5.79 -18.87 -4.39
C CYS A 454 -5.83 -18.53 -2.89
N MET A 455 -6.83 -19.05 -2.15
CA MET A 455 -6.91 -18.80 -0.71
C MET A 455 -5.81 -19.52 0.09
N ALA A 456 -5.40 -20.71 -0.35
CA ALA A 456 -4.24 -21.38 0.22
C ALA A 456 -2.96 -20.56 0.02
N GLU A 457 -2.70 -20.03 -1.19
CA GLU A 457 -1.55 -19.17 -1.47
C GLU A 457 -1.58 -17.87 -0.63
N ILE A 458 -2.75 -17.25 -0.45
CA ILE A 458 -2.87 -16.03 0.35
C ILE A 458 -2.59 -16.33 1.84
N ALA A 459 -3.13 -17.42 2.38
CA ALA A 459 -2.90 -17.82 3.76
C ALA A 459 -1.42 -18.20 3.98
N GLU A 460 -0.81 -18.91 3.03
CA GLU A 460 0.59 -19.29 3.09
C GLU A 460 1.52 -18.06 3.06
N ALA A 461 1.26 -17.09 2.19
CA ALA A 461 2.01 -15.83 2.15
C ALA A 461 1.94 -15.08 3.50
N LYS A 462 0.78 -15.07 4.15
CA LYS A 462 0.60 -14.48 5.48
C LYS A 462 1.43 -15.20 6.54
N ARG A 463 1.37 -16.55 6.54
CA ARG A 463 2.15 -17.41 7.44
C ARG A 463 3.65 -17.16 7.28
N LEU A 464 4.10 -16.96 6.05
CA LEU A 464 5.49 -16.61 5.69
C LEU A 464 5.86 -15.14 5.93
N GLN A 465 4.91 -14.31 6.40
CA GLN A 465 5.10 -12.87 6.58
C GLN A 465 5.60 -12.19 5.29
N MET A 466 5.07 -12.60 4.14
CA MET A 466 5.24 -11.88 2.89
C MET A 466 4.42 -10.59 2.95
N ASN A 467 4.95 -9.50 2.40
CA ASN A 467 4.15 -8.28 2.25
C ASN A 467 3.09 -8.54 1.18
N GLN A 468 1.81 -8.46 1.53
CA GLN A 468 0.70 -8.74 0.62
C GLN A 468 0.06 -7.42 0.17
N SER A 469 -0.16 -7.27 -1.14
CA SER A 469 -0.90 -6.15 -1.71
C SER A 469 -2.08 -6.65 -2.54
N LEU A 470 -3.28 -6.18 -2.19
CA LEU A 470 -4.50 -6.50 -2.90
C LEU A 470 -4.76 -5.49 -4.02
N LYS A 471 -4.94 -5.99 -5.25
CA LYS A 471 -5.27 -5.17 -6.42
C LYS A 471 -6.70 -5.48 -6.86
N LEU A 472 -7.55 -4.45 -6.85
CA LEU A 472 -8.96 -4.53 -7.27
C LEU A 472 -9.20 -3.57 -8.43
N SER A 473 -10.25 -3.82 -9.19
CA SER A 473 -10.63 -2.90 -10.28
C SER A 473 -11.07 -1.55 -9.72
N THR A 474 -11.95 -1.52 -8.71
CA THR A 474 -12.38 -0.28 -8.05
C THR A 474 -12.76 -0.54 -6.60
N ARG A 475 -12.80 0.52 -5.80
CA ARG A 475 -13.38 0.46 -4.45
C ARG A 475 -14.87 0.13 -4.46
N MET A 476 -15.60 0.59 -5.49
CA MET A 476 -17.02 0.26 -5.65
C MET A 476 -17.26 -1.24 -5.79
N THR A 477 -16.39 -1.96 -6.50
CA THR A 477 -16.46 -3.42 -6.63
C THR A 477 -16.47 -4.08 -5.24
N LEU A 478 -15.61 -3.61 -4.34
CA LEU A 478 -15.58 -4.09 -2.97
C LEU A 478 -16.85 -3.72 -2.21
N GLN A 479 -17.29 -2.46 -2.26
CA GLN A 479 -18.49 -2.02 -1.54
C GLN A 479 -19.76 -2.78 -1.98
N GLN A 480 -19.90 -3.03 -3.28
CA GLN A 480 -21.04 -3.75 -3.85
C GLN A 480 -21.05 -5.23 -3.48
N ARG A 481 -19.87 -5.84 -3.30
CA ARG A 481 -19.72 -7.29 -3.13
C ARG A 481 -19.11 -7.69 -1.78
N ALA A 482 -18.86 -6.78 -0.85
CA ALA A 482 -18.26 -7.08 0.45
C ALA A 482 -19.01 -8.20 1.18
N ARG A 483 -20.34 -8.21 1.09
CA ARG A 483 -21.20 -9.25 1.67
C ARG A 483 -20.93 -10.65 1.13
N THR A 484 -20.47 -10.79 -0.12
CA THR A 484 -20.13 -12.11 -0.66
C THR A 484 -18.85 -12.66 -0.03
N LEU A 485 -18.03 -11.80 0.59
CA LEU A 485 -16.80 -12.19 1.26
C LEU A 485 -17.00 -12.50 2.76
N GLU A 486 -18.05 -11.96 3.39
CA GLU A 486 -18.37 -12.18 4.82
C GLU A 486 -18.69 -13.65 5.15
N GLN A 487 -19.02 -14.46 4.13
CA GLN A 487 -19.41 -15.87 4.28
C GLN A 487 -18.44 -16.84 3.59
N LEU A 488 -17.19 -16.43 3.38
CA LEU A 488 -16.20 -17.32 2.78
C LEU A 488 -15.93 -18.51 3.71
N ASP A 489 -16.13 -19.71 3.15
CA ASP A 489 -15.75 -20.98 3.74
C ASP A 489 -14.94 -21.78 2.70
N VAL A 490 -13.72 -22.18 3.06
CA VAL A 490 -12.83 -22.97 2.20
C VAL A 490 -13.45 -24.29 1.74
N ARG A 491 -14.40 -24.86 2.50
CA ARG A 491 -15.15 -26.07 2.11
C ARG A 491 -16.00 -25.84 0.86
N GLY A 492 -16.54 -24.64 0.70
CA GLY A 492 -17.39 -24.24 -0.43
C GLY A 492 -16.61 -23.74 -1.65
N MET A 493 -15.29 -23.62 -1.56
CA MET A 493 -14.46 -23.08 -2.64
C MET A 493 -14.27 -24.06 -3.79
N ARG A 494 -14.06 -23.50 -4.98
CA ARG A 494 -13.86 -24.24 -6.24
C ARG A 494 -12.38 -24.58 -6.44
N ALA A 495 -12.13 -25.80 -6.89
CA ALA A 495 -10.84 -26.24 -7.41
C ALA A 495 -10.99 -26.74 -8.86
N SER A 496 -9.89 -27.07 -9.52
CA SER A 496 -9.92 -27.57 -10.91
C SER A 496 -10.58 -28.95 -10.99
N CYS A 497 -10.36 -29.78 -9.97
CA CYS A 497 -11.12 -31.01 -9.74
C CYS A 497 -11.42 -31.19 -8.25
N GLU A 498 -12.36 -32.08 -7.93
CA GLU A 498 -12.75 -32.36 -6.55
C GLU A 498 -11.58 -32.86 -5.70
N LYS A 499 -10.69 -33.67 -6.30
CA LYS A 499 -9.52 -34.21 -5.63
C LYS A 499 -8.54 -33.13 -5.15
N ASP A 500 -8.35 -32.07 -5.94
CA ASP A 500 -7.53 -30.93 -5.54
C ASP A 500 -8.12 -30.22 -4.32
N ARG A 501 -9.46 -30.08 -4.27
CA ARG A 501 -10.15 -29.51 -3.11
C ARG A 501 -9.91 -30.38 -1.87
N GLU A 502 -10.06 -31.69 -1.99
CA GLU A 502 -9.80 -32.64 -0.90
C GLU A 502 -8.35 -32.56 -0.40
N LEU A 503 -7.38 -32.45 -1.32
CA LEU A 503 -5.97 -32.30 -0.97
C LEU A 503 -5.71 -31.00 -0.19
N ILE A 504 -6.27 -29.86 -0.63
CA ILE A 504 -6.14 -28.58 0.08
C ILE A 504 -6.79 -28.64 1.46
N LEU A 505 -8.02 -29.16 1.55
CA LEU A 505 -8.71 -29.32 2.83
C LEU A 505 -7.95 -30.27 3.76
N GLY A 506 -7.34 -31.33 3.21
CA GLY A 506 -6.47 -32.24 3.94
C GLY A 506 -5.22 -31.53 4.48
N LYS A 507 -4.55 -30.71 3.66
CA LYS A 507 -3.40 -29.88 4.08
C LYS A 507 -3.79 -28.95 5.24
N ILE A 508 -4.93 -28.27 5.14
CA ILE A 508 -5.43 -27.38 6.20
C ILE A 508 -5.66 -28.18 7.48
N LYS A 509 -6.42 -29.29 7.42
CA LYS A 509 -6.71 -30.17 8.57
C LYS A 509 -5.46 -30.69 9.28
N ASN A 510 -4.37 -30.90 8.54
CA ASN A 510 -3.11 -31.37 9.12
C ASN A 510 -2.38 -30.29 9.93
N ILE A 511 -2.73 -29.01 9.74
CA ILE A 511 -2.13 -27.87 10.43
C ILE A 511 -3.07 -27.37 11.53
N GLN A 512 -4.35 -27.19 11.21
CA GLN A 512 -5.37 -26.62 12.11
C GLN A 512 -6.79 -27.05 11.72
N SER A 513 -7.79 -26.69 12.54
CA SER A 513 -9.18 -26.95 12.17
C SER A 513 -9.61 -26.05 11.00
N ILE A 514 -10.58 -26.52 10.19
CA ILE A 514 -11.08 -25.73 9.06
C ILE A 514 -11.78 -24.45 9.56
N ASP A 515 -12.44 -24.49 10.72
CA ASP A 515 -13.13 -23.33 11.27
C ASP A 515 -12.15 -22.27 11.77
N ASP A 516 -11.01 -22.70 12.34
CA ASP A 516 -9.91 -21.78 12.69
C ASP A 516 -9.32 -21.15 11.42
N PHE A 517 -9.07 -21.96 10.37
CA PHE A 517 -8.61 -21.44 9.07
C PHE A 517 -9.57 -20.43 8.47
N ASN A 518 -10.88 -20.70 8.46
CA ASN A 518 -11.87 -19.76 7.96
C ASN A 518 -11.91 -18.47 8.80
N SER A 519 -11.77 -18.57 10.12
CA SER A 519 -11.71 -17.41 11.02
C SER A 519 -10.47 -16.55 10.76
N GLU A 520 -9.31 -17.19 10.61
CA GLU A 520 -8.06 -16.52 10.20
C GLU A 520 -8.18 -15.88 8.82
N LEU A 521 -8.84 -16.55 7.88
CA LEU A 521 -9.10 -16.02 6.55
C LEU A 521 -9.96 -14.75 6.60
N GLN A 522 -11.02 -14.75 7.42
CA GLN A 522 -11.86 -13.58 7.65
C GLN A 522 -11.05 -12.42 8.26
N LEU A 523 -10.22 -12.70 9.26
CA LEU A 523 -9.32 -11.70 9.85
C LEU A 523 -8.27 -11.18 8.86
N LEU A 524 -7.74 -12.05 8.01
CA LEU A 524 -6.80 -11.69 6.97
C LEU A 524 -7.45 -10.79 5.92
N ILE A 525 -8.71 -11.02 5.55
CA ILE A 525 -9.41 -10.19 4.56
C ILE A 525 -9.88 -8.87 5.19
N PHE A 526 -10.59 -8.95 6.32
CA PHE A 526 -11.34 -7.82 6.90
C PHE A 526 -10.72 -7.19 8.15
N GLY A 527 -9.61 -7.74 8.67
CA GLY A 527 -8.97 -7.25 9.89
C GLY A 527 -8.72 -5.74 9.84
N GLN A 528 -9.21 -5.02 10.85
CA GLN A 528 -9.05 -3.56 10.89
C GLN A 528 -7.57 -3.20 10.99
N GLY A 529 -7.08 -2.41 10.05
CA GLY A 529 -5.69 -1.95 9.99
C GLY A 529 -4.67 -2.98 9.47
N THR A 530 -4.95 -4.28 9.53
CA THR A 530 -4.00 -5.34 9.12
C THR A 530 -4.49 -6.25 8.00
N GLY A 531 -5.78 -6.22 7.68
CA GLY A 531 -6.38 -7.05 6.64
C GLY A 531 -6.10 -6.54 5.22
N LEU A 532 -6.28 -7.39 4.22
CA LEU A 532 -6.10 -7.07 2.80
C LEU A 532 -6.96 -5.87 2.37
N LEU A 533 -8.16 -5.75 2.96
CA LEU A 533 -9.10 -4.65 2.67
C LEU A 533 -8.85 -3.40 3.52
N ALA A 534 -7.94 -3.44 4.50
CA ALA A 534 -7.65 -2.27 5.34
C ALA A 534 -7.18 -1.08 4.52
N SER A 535 -6.36 -1.34 3.48
CA SER A 535 -5.90 -0.34 2.51
C SER A 535 -7.03 0.31 1.71
N TRP A 536 -8.20 -0.34 1.60
CA TRP A 536 -9.37 0.15 0.86
C TRP A 536 -10.44 0.80 1.74
N ASN A 537 -10.55 0.37 3.00
CA ASN A 537 -11.60 0.83 3.91
C ASN A 537 -11.22 2.11 4.64
N ALA A 538 -9.96 2.24 5.06
CA ALA A 538 -9.52 3.35 5.88
C ALA A 538 -8.87 4.45 5.04
N MET A 539 -9.66 5.20 4.25
CA MET A 539 -9.22 6.51 3.76
C MET A 539 -9.15 7.49 4.93
N ASP A 540 -8.16 7.29 5.79
CA ASP A 540 -7.73 8.33 6.69
C ASP A 540 -7.22 9.50 5.86
N SER A 541 -7.12 10.64 6.52
CA SER A 541 -6.59 11.84 5.88
C SER A 541 -5.14 11.71 5.43
N LEU A 542 -4.39 10.72 5.92
CA LEU A 542 -3.04 10.42 5.45
C LEU A 542 -3.15 9.81 4.03
N GLN A 543 -3.98 8.80 3.83
CA GLN A 543 -4.27 8.23 2.51
C GLN A 543 -4.83 9.27 1.52
N GLN A 544 -5.64 10.23 1.97
CA GLN A 544 -6.07 11.36 1.13
C GLN A 544 -4.87 12.18 0.60
N MET A 545 -3.81 12.33 1.39
CA MET A 545 -2.58 12.96 0.92
C MET A 545 -1.82 12.07 -0.07
N GLY A 546 -1.82 10.75 0.15
CA GLY A 546 -1.32 9.79 -0.83
C GLY A 546 -2.04 9.91 -2.18
N GLU A 547 -3.36 10.07 -2.15
CA GLU A 547 -4.20 10.29 -3.34
C GLU A 547 -3.87 11.62 -4.04
N VAL A 548 -3.66 12.70 -3.30
CA VAL A 548 -3.18 13.97 -3.86
C VAL A 548 -1.85 13.74 -4.60
N GLY A 549 -0.91 12.99 -4.01
CA GLY A 549 0.36 12.71 -4.66
C GLY A 549 0.22 11.88 -5.93
N ARG A 550 -0.64 10.86 -5.94
CA ARG A 550 -0.96 10.08 -7.15
C ARG A 550 -1.56 10.95 -8.25
N LEU A 551 -2.54 11.80 -7.92
CA LEU A 551 -3.16 12.71 -8.88
C LEU A 551 -2.15 13.72 -9.44
N ILE A 552 -1.20 14.20 -8.63
CA ILE A 552 -0.09 15.03 -9.10
C ILE A 552 0.78 14.24 -10.09
N ARG A 553 1.21 13.03 -9.72
CA ARG A 553 2.03 12.16 -10.58
C ARG A 553 1.36 11.95 -11.94
N TRP A 554 0.11 11.47 -11.93
CA TRP A 554 -0.66 11.22 -13.13
C TRP A 554 -0.88 12.47 -13.97
N GLY A 555 -1.12 13.63 -13.35
CA GLY A 555 -1.29 14.87 -14.08
C GLY A 555 -0.02 15.48 -14.65
N LEU A 556 1.13 15.21 -14.04
CA LEU A 556 2.42 15.59 -14.60
C LEU A 556 2.78 14.70 -15.78
N VAL A 557 2.58 13.37 -15.64
CA VAL A 557 2.83 12.37 -16.67
C VAL A 557 1.89 12.53 -17.87
N ASP A 558 0.61 12.83 -17.65
CA ASP A 558 -0.34 13.14 -18.71
C ASP A 558 0.11 14.34 -19.56
N ALA A 559 0.87 15.27 -18.97
CA ALA A 559 1.42 16.47 -19.61
C ALA A 559 0.38 17.33 -20.36
N GLY A 560 -0.91 17.18 -20.05
CA GLY A 560 -2.01 17.87 -20.74
C GLY A 560 -2.47 17.18 -22.02
N THR A 561 -2.07 15.92 -22.28
CA THR A 561 -2.58 15.13 -23.40
C THR A 561 -4.02 14.64 -23.19
N GLY A 562 -4.51 14.66 -21.93
CA GLY A 562 -5.83 14.22 -21.56
C GLY A 562 -6.01 12.69 -21.60
N LYS A 563 -4.99 11.92 -21.97
CA LYS A 563 -5.06 10.45 -22.10
C LYS A 563 -5.37 9.79 -20.76
N VAL A 564 -4.67 10.21 -19.71
CA VAL A 564 -4.87 9.67 -18.36
C VAL A 564 -6.28 10.02 -17.87
N TRP A 565 -6.73 11.25 -18.09
CA TRP A 565 -8.02 11.72 -17.59
C TRP A 565 -9.23 11.15 -18.33
N LYS A 566 -9.07 10.82 -19.62
CA LYS A 566 -10.07 10.09 -20.41
C LYS A 566 -10.18 8.64 -19.92
N ALA A 567 -9.05 8.01 -19.58
CA ALA A 567 -9.02 6.68 -18.99
C ALA A 567 -9.45 6.67 -17.51
N TRP A 568 -9.32 7.77 -16.79
CA TRP A 568 -9.67 7.86 -15.37
C TRP A 568 -11.19 7.80 -15.16
N GLU A 569 -11.66 6.78 -14.44
CA GLU A 569 -13.07 6.72 -14.04
C GLU A 569 -13.25 7.17 -12.59
N PRO A 570 -14.10 8.16 -12.32
CA PRO A 570 -14.33 8.63 -10.95
C PRO A 570 -14.99 7.56 -10.10
N HIS A 571 -14.61 7.49 -8.81
CA HIS A 571 -14.95 6.47 -7.80
C HIS A 571 -13.95 5.30 -7.64
N GLU A 572 -12.67 5.56 -7.91
CA GLU A 572 -11.56 4.83 -7.27
C GLU A 572 -11.48 5.08 -5.76
#